data_AF-A0A3A3FP45-F1
#
_entry.id   AF-A0A3A3FP45-F1
#
_cell.length_a   1.000
_cell.length_b   1.000
_cell.length_c   1.000
_cell.angle_alpha   90.00
_cell.angle_beta   90.00
_cell.angle_gamma   90.00
#
_symmetry.space_group_name_H-M   'P 1'
#
loop_
_entity.id
_entity.type
_entity.pdbx_description
1 polymer ?
#
loop_
_entity_poly.entity_id
_entity_poly.type
_entity_poly.pdbx_seq_one_letter_code
_entity_poly.pdbx_strand_id
1 'polypeptide(L)'
;MFDSSVIHQRTHTGRMEIQEKSHGLTQSERLVLIMIDGVSAYQDVRKKLPVLTDQRFDRAFQTLETKELIVEVFLPLPCQVAEEVERTVIDRFLQQDPLDPVTIIVHDPDEVFGAPVAHNTDAVSVQHAIERSAPRDYGQHARSTDIERVPEAPAAANLDDMHIAMVDSLGKELRARKQFSRHSTDVEVPPDRAQQKESRNSDPGSSTLQVAWPYWCVGIGLAFIAGFFVSKF
;
A
#
# COMPACT_ATOMS: atom_id res chain seq x y z
N MET A 1 -12.29 5.92 -10.02
CA MET A 1 -12.94 4.65 -10.39
C MET A 1 -12.16 4.13 -11.57
N PHE A 2 -11.58 2.93 -11.46
CA PHE A 2 -10.71 2.39 -12.49
C PHE A 2 -11.52 1.91 -13.70
N ASP A 3 -10.98 2.14 -14.89
CA ASP A 3 -11.59 1.64 -16.10
C ASP A 3 -11.46 0.12 -16.17
N SER A 4 -12.60 -0.53 -16.41
CA SER A 4 -12.74 -1.99 -16.28
C SER A 4 -11.86 -2.78 -17.25
N SER A 5 -11.52 -2.17 -18.38
CA SER A 5 -10.71 -2.76 -19.46
C SER A 5 -9.21 -2.46 -19.33
N VAL A 6 -8.79 -1.64 -18.38
CA VAL A 6 -7.39 -1.23 -18.27
C VAL A 6 -6.54 -2.36 -17.74
N ILE A 7 -5.43 -2.62 -18.42
CA ILE A 7 -4.42 -3.60 -18.04
C ILE A 7 -3.34 -2.88 -17.25
N HIS A 8 -2.91 -3.49 -16.15
CA HIS A 8 -1.82 -2.98 -15.34
C HIS A 8 -0.68 -3.98 -15.29
N GLN A 9 0.54 -3.47 -15.18
CA GLN A 9 1.76 -4.27 -15.10
C GLN A 9 2.56 -3.89 -13.86
N ARG A 10 3.19 -4.88 -13.23
CA ARG A 10 4.14 -4.65 -12.15
C ARG A 10 5.38 -3.91 -12.64
N THR A 11 5.77 -2.87 -11.93
CA THR A 11 7.04 -2.19 -12.17
C THR A 11 8.21 -3.02 -11.65
N HIS A 12 9.43 -2.59 -11.94
CA HIS A 12 10.61 -3.22 -11.33
C HIS A 12 10.55 -3.12 -9.80
N THR A 13 10.15 -1.95 -9.27
CA THR A 13 9.95 -1.74 -7.83
C THR A 13 8.87 -2.66 -7.27
N GLY A 14 7.76 -2.87 -7.98
CA GLY A 14 6.72 -3.83 -7.60
C GLY A 14 7.22 -5.27 -7.52
N ARG A 15 8.10 -5.69 -8.44
CA ARG A 15 8.73 -7.01 -8.39
C ARG A 15 9.70 -7.16 -7.21
N MET A 16 10.52 -6.14 -6.97
CA MET A 16 11.44 -6.12 -5.82
C MET A 16 10.66 -6.13 -4.50
N GLU A 17 9.53 -5.42 -4.43
CA GLU A 17 8.68 -5.41 -3.24
C GLU A 17 8.16 -6.82 -2.89
N ILE A 18 7.77 -7.62 -3.89
CA ILE A 18 7.39 -9.03 -3.68
C ILE A 18 8.55 -9.84 -3.08
N GLN A 19 9.79 -9.48 -3.40
CA GLN A 19 10.98 -10.17 -2.92
C GLN A 19 11.45 -9.69 -1.54
N GLU A 20 11.26 -8.41 -1.22
CA GLU A 20 11.91 -7.75 -0.07
C GLU A 20 10.95 -7.24 1.01
N LYS A 21 9.66 -7.07 0.70
CA LYS A 21 8.63 -6.53 1.61
C LYS A 21 8.99 -5.18 2.26
N SER A 22 9.59 -4.26 1.52
CA SER A 22 10.11 -3.01 2.08
C SER A 22 9.04 -1.91 2.25
N HIS A 23 7.91 -1.97 1.54
CA HIS A 23 6.92 -0.89 1.48
C HIS A 23 5.78 -1.01 2.51
N GLY A 24 5.86 -1.98 3.42
CA GLY A 24 4.86 -2.18 4.48
C GLY A 24 3.45 -2.35 3.94
N LEU A 25 3.29 -3.12 2.85
CA LEU A 25 1.99 -3.32 2.23
C LEU A 25 1.02 -4.08 3.14
N THR A 26 -0.26 -3.68 3.12
CA THR A 26 -1.33 -4.43 3.79
C THR A 26 -1.60 -5.76 3.09
N GLN A 27 -2.27 -6.71 3.76
CA GLN A 27 -2.57 -8.01 3.16
C GLN A 27 -3.36 -7.90 1.84
N SER A 28 -4.32 -6.98 1.77
CA SER A 28 -5.09 -6.73 0.54
C SER A 28 -4.20 -6.19 -0.58
N GLU A 29 -3.29 -5.26 -0.27
CA GLU A 29 -2.34 -4.72 -1.26
C GLU A 29 -1.42 -5.82 -1.79
N ARG A 30 -0.90 -6.69 -0.90
CA ARG A 30 -0.06 -7.83 -1.30
C ARG A 30 -0.79 -8.78 -2.22
N LEU A 31 -2.02 -9.16 -1.87
CA LEU A 31 -2.86 -10.02 -2.71
C LEU A 31 -3.10 -9.42 -4.08
N VAL A 32 -3.43 -8.12 -4.16
CA VAL A 32 -3.62 -7.46 -5.44
C VAL A 32 -2.33 -7.44 -6.25
N LEU A 33 -1.18 -7.10 -5.64
CA LEU A 33 0.10 -6.99 -6.33
C LEU A 33 0.54 -8.32 -6.97
N ILE A 34 0.44 -9.45 -6.24
CA ILE A 34 0.82 -10.76 -6.79
C ILE A 34 -0.10 -11.21 -7.93
N MET A 35 -1.34 -10.72 -7.97
CA MET A 35 -2.32 -11.09 -9.00
C MET A 35 -2.18 -10.30 -10.30
N ILE A 36 -1.44 -9.19 -10.32
CA ILE A 36 -1.24 -8.34 -11.50
C ILE A 36 -0.13 -8.91 -12.39
N ASP A 37 -0.51 -9.61 -13.45
CA ASP A 37 0.39 -10.34 -14.34
C ASP A 37 0.80 -9.57 -15.61
N GLY A 38 0.37 -8.31 -15.77
CA GLY A 38 0.66 -7.51 -16.97
C GLY A 38 -0.20 -7.83 -18.18
N VAL A 39 -1.13 -8.79 -18.08
CA VAL A 39 -2.03 -9.17 -19.19
C VAL A 39 -3.51 -9.14 -18.80
N SER A 40 -3.81 -9.32 -17.52
CA SER A 40 -5.17 -9.29 -16.98
C SER A 40 -5.67 -7.86 -16.85
N ALA A 41 -6.90 -7.61 -17.30
CA ALA A 41 -7.59 -6.35 -17.07
C ALA A 41 -8.02 -6.22 -15.60
N TYR A 42 -8.30 -4.98 -15.16
CA TYR A 42 -8.76 -4.64 -13.81
C TYR A 42 -9.88 -5.56 -13.31
N GLN A 43 -10.92 -5.77 -14.11
CA GLN A 43 -12.06 -6.62 -13.76
C GLN A 43 -11.68 -8.09 -13.60
N ASP A 44 -10.72 -8.59 -14.37
CA ASP A 44 -10.33 -9.99 -14.31
C ASP A 44 -9.48 -10.25 -13.06
N VAL A 45 -8.62 -9.30 -12.68
CA VAL A 45 -7.93 -9.33 -11.38
C VAL A 45 -8.96 -9.29 -10.23
N ARG A 46 -9.99 -8.44 -10.33
CA ARG A 46 -11.07 -8.35 -9.34
C ARG A 46 -11.81 -9.67 -9.16
N LYS A 47 -12.17 -10.35 -10.27
CA LYS A 47 -12.86 -11.66 -10.24
C LYS A 47 -12.01 -12.76 -9.60
N LYS A 48 -10.69 -12.71 -9.75
CA LYS A 48 -9.75 -13.66 -9.14
C LYS A 48 -9.64 -13.49 -7.61
N LEU A 49 -10.04 -12.34 -7.06
CA LEU A 49 -9.96 -12.02 -5.64
C LEU A 49 -11.34 -11.76 -5.00
N PRO A 50 -12.25 -12.75 -4.99
CA PRO A 50 -13.60 -12.57 -4.43
C PRO A 50 -13.61 -12.32 -2.91
N VAL A 51 -12.53 -12.68 -2.21
CA VAL A 51 -12.36 -12.48 -0.76
C VAL A 51 -12.27 -11.00 -0.39
N LEU A 52 -11.84 -10.13 -1.30
CA LEU A 52 -11.77 -8.69 -1.06
C LEU A 52 -13.10 -8.03 -1.44
N THR A 53 -13.58 -7.13 -0.58
CA THR A 53 -14.70 -6.23 -0.92
C THR A 53 -14.25 -5.24 -1.99
N ASP A 54 -15.19 -4.72 -2.79
CA ASP A 54 -14.87 -3.79 -3.89
C ASP A 54 -14.10 -2.57 -3.38
N GLN A 55 -14.56 -1.97 -2.28
CA GLN A 55 -13.89 -0.82 -1.66
C GLN A 55 -12.44 -1.12 -1.24
N ARG A 56 -12.16 -2.32 -0.71
CA ARG A 56 -10.81 -2.73 -0.32
C ARG A 56 -9.93 -2.99 -1.52
N PHE A 57 -10.49 -3.62 -2.54
CA PHE A 57 -9.80 -3.88 -3.79
C PHE A 57 -9.40 -2.56 -4.46
N ASP A 58 -10.34 -1.64 -4.66
CA ASP A 58 -10.11 -0.33 -5.27
C ASP A 58 -9.07 0.48 -4.49
N ARG A 59 -9.17 0.52 -3.16
CA ARG A 59 -8.20 1.21 -2.30
C ARG A 59 -6.80 0.60 -2.39
N ALA A 60 -6.71 -0.73 -2.35
CA ALA A 60 -5.44 -1.43 -2.49
C ALA A 60 -4.81 -1.13 -3.85
N PHE A 61 -5.60 -1.21 -4.92
CA PHE A 61 -5.16 -0.93 -6.28
C PHE A 61 -4.62 0.51 -6.43
N GLN A 62 -5.37 1.50 -5.95
CA GLN A 62 -4.95 2.90 -5.94
C GLN A 62 -3.68 3.13 -5.12
N THR A 63 -3.53 2.42 -4.00
CA THR A 63 -2.32 2.51 -3.17
C THR A 63 -1.10 1.96 -3.92
N LEU A 64 -1.24 0.85 -4.65
CA LEU A 64 -0.16 0.28 -5.44
C LEU A 64 0.27 1.20 -6.59
N GLU A 65 -0.68 1.85 -7.25
CA GLU A 65 -0.42 2.85 -8.30
C GLU A 65 0.27 4.10 -7.72
N THR A 66 -0.24 4.62 -6.59
CA THR A 66 0.35 5.79 -5.90
C THR A 66 1.77 5.53 -5.43
N LYS A 67 2.09 4.27 -5.07
CA LYS A 67 3.45 3.83 -4.70
C LYS A 67 4.31 3.44 -5.90
N GLU A 68 3.82 3.61 -7.13
CA GLU A 68 4.51 3.26 -8.38
C GLU A 68 4.96 1.78 -8.45
N LEU A 69 4.25 0.89 -7.74
CA LEU A 69 4.50 -0.56 -7.76
C LEU A 69 3.86 -1.22 -8.98
N ILE A 70 2.84 -0.57 -9.54
CA ILE A 70 2.16 -0.96 -10.76
C ILE A 70 1.97 0.27 -11.65
N VAL A 71 1.85 0.04 -12.96
CA VAL A 71 1.59 1.07 -13.96
C VAL A 71 0.54 0.58 -14.96
N GLU A 72 -0.23 1.52 -15.51
CA GLU A 72 -1.15 1.27 -16.62
C GLU A 72 -0.40 0.97 -17.92
N VAL A 73 -0.90 -0.01 -18.66
CA VAL A 73 -0.39 -0.40 -19.98
C VAL A 73 -1.29 0.21 -21.06
N PHE A 74 -0.81 1.28 -21.69
CA PHE A 74 -1.56 1.99 -22.74
C PHE A 74 -1.71 1.21 -24.06
N LEU A 75 -0.70 0.40 -24.41
CA LEU A 75 -0.71 -0.45 -25.61
C LEU A 75 -0.31 -1.88 -25.26
N PRO A 76 -1.29 -2.76 -24.99
CA PRO A 76 -1.03 -4.18 -24.75
C PRO A 76 -0.41 -4.82 -26.00
N LEU A 77 0.68 -5.55 -25.82
CA LEU A 77 1.31 -6.27 -26.93
C LEU A 77 0.62 -7.64 -27.10
N PRO A 78 0.28 -8.06 -28.33
CA PRO A 78 -0.43 -9.32 -28.56
C PRO A 78 0.37 -10.57 -28.16
N CYS A 79 1.70 -10.44 -28.05
CA CYS A 79 2.61 -11.51 -27.64
C CYS A 79 3.09 -11.35 -26.18
N GLN A 80 2.43 -10.50 -25.38
CA GLN A 80 2.81 -10.30 -23.99
C GLN A 80 2.51 -11.57 -23.19
N VAL A 81 3.55 -12.12 -22.57
CA VAL A 81 3.44 -13.28 -21.69
C VAL A 81 3.07 -12.80 -20.29
N ALA A 82 2.16 -13.50 -19.63
CA ALA A 82 1.79 -13.24 -18.24
C ALA A 82 3.03 -13.34 -17.35
N GLU A 83 3.24 -12.33 -16.50
CA GLU A 83 4.33 -12.32 -15.55
C GLU A 83 4.02 -13.28 -14.39
N GLU A 84 4.79 -14.36 -14.30
CA GLU A 84 4.65 -15.36 -13.24
C GLU A 84 5.56 -15.04 -12.05
N VAL A 85 5.06 -15.31 -10.85
CA VAL A 85 5.82 -15.21 -9.60
C VAL A 85 5.95 -16.62 -9.02
N GLU A 86 7.14 -16.97 -8.56
CA GLU A 86 7.40 -18.28 -7.97
C GLU A 86 6.55 -18.49 -6.71
N ARG A 87 5.98 -19.70 -6.55
CA ARG A 87 5.09 -20.03 -5.42
C ARG A 87 5.74 -19.84 -4.06
N THR A 88 7.01 -20.22 -3.92
CA THR A 88 7.79 -20.06 -2.69
C THR A 88 7.92 -18.59 -2.29
N VAL A 89 8.08 -17.71 -3.28
CA VAL A 89 8.15 -16.26 -3.08
C VAL A 89 6.79 -15.71 -2.69
N ILE A 90 5.71 -16.18 -3.33
CA ILE A 90 4.33 -15.82 -2.97
C ILE A 90 4.02 -16.20 -1.52
N ASP A 91 4.32 -17.43 -1.13
CA ASP A 91 4.02 -17.93 0.23
C ASP A 91 4.75 -17.10 1.27
N ARG A 92 6.04 -16.81 1.05
CA ARG A 92 6.82 -15.91 1.91
C ARG A 92 6.24 -14.50 1.91
N PHE A 93 5.82 -13.98 0.77
CA PHE A 93 5.27 -12.63 0.64
C PHE A 93 3.95 -12.46 1.39
N LEU A 94 3.10 -13.49 1.36
CA LEU A 94 1.79 -13.48 2.04
C LEU A 94 1.86 -13.76 3.55
N GLN A 95 2.98 -14.29 4.03
CA GLN A 95 3.20 -14.42 5.47
C GLN A 95 3.27 -13.03 6.11
N GLN A 96 2.54 -12.87 7.21
CA GLN A 96 2.51 -11.64 7.96
C GLN A 96 3.77 -11.51 8.81
N ASP A 97 4.50 -10.42 8.62
CA ASP A 97 5.66 -10.08 9.43
C ASP A 97 5.20 -9.25 10.65
N PRO A 98 5.92 -9.29 11.78
CA PRO A 98 5.55 -8.53 12.97
C PRO A 98 5.50 -7.00 12.76
N LEU A 99 6.17 -6.50 11.72
CA LEU A 99 6.22 -5.09 11.35
C LEU A 99 5.12 -4.67 10.38
N ASP A 100 4.27 -5.61 9.94
CA ASP A 100 3.24 -5.33 8.96
C ASP A 100 2.07 -4.54 9.58
N PRO A 101 1.55 -3.52 8.88
CA PRO A 101 0.42 -2.75 9.37
C PRO A 101 -0.86 -3.62 9.43
N VAL A 102 -1.41 -3.78 10.64
CA VAL A 102 -2.69 -4.47 10.84
C VAL A 102 -3.83 -3.54 10.48
N THR A 103 -4.61 -3.92 9.46
CA THR A 103 -5.85 -3.20 9.14
C THR A 103 -6.97 -3.71 10.04
N ILE A 104 -7.31 -2.96 11.08
CA ILE A 104 -8.47 -3.26 11.94
C ILE A 104 -9.74 -2.87 11.19
N ILE A 105 -10.59 -3.86 10.89
CA ILE A 105 -11.92 -3.61 10.32
C ILE A 105 -12.85 -3.31 11.49
N VAL A 106 -13.19 -2.05 11.70
CA VAL A 106 -14.30 -1.71 12.58
C VAL A 106 -15.58 -1.93 11.76
N HIS A 107 -16.23 -3.07 12.00
CA HIS A 107 -17.61 -3.26 11.57
C HIS A 107 -18.50 -2.57 12.61
N ASP A 108 -19.24 -1.55 12.17
CA ASP A 108 -20.12 -0.68 12.94
C ASP A 108 -19.52 0.10 14.14
N PRO A 109 -19.29 1.43 14.00
CA PRO A 109 -18.95 2.28 15.15
C PRO A 109 -20.13 2.43 16.14
N ASP A 110 -21.36 2.11 15.71
CA ASP A 110 -22.59 2.33 16.48
C ASP A 110 -22.85 1.22 17.53
N GLU A 111 -22.16 0.07 17.47
CA GLU A 111 -22.25 -0.96 18.52
C GLU A 111 -21.13 -0.84 19.59
N VAL A 112 -20.00 -0.20 19.28
CA VAL A 112 -18.82 -0.14 20.19
C VAL A 112 -18.84 1.08 21.10
N PHE A 113 -19.41 2.20 20.65
CA PHE A 113 -19.66 3.37 21.50
C PHE A 113 -21.10 3.35 21.98
N GLY A 114 -21.44 2.34 22.78
CA GLY A 114 -22.71 2.26 23.46
C GLY A 114 -23.05 3.58 24.14
N ALA A 115 -24.18 4.14 23.74
CA ALA A 115 -24.91 5.17 24.46
C ALA A 115 -24.94 4.85 25.97
N PRO A 116 -24.97 5.86 26.86
CA PRO A 116 -25.02 5.63 28.29
C PRO A 116 -26.24 4.77 28.63
N VAL A 117 -25.99 3.51 28.99
CA VAL A 117 -26.99 2.62 29.56
C VAL A 117 -27.41 3.27 30.86
N ALA A 118 -28.57 3.92 30.85
CA ALA A 118 -29.27 4.30 32.06
C ALA A 118 -29.42 3.02 32.89
N HIS A 119 -28.82 3.04 34.09
CA HIS A 119 -29.02 2.01 35.09
C HIS A 119 -30.51 1.93 35.44
N ASN A 120 -31.24 1.05 34.75
CA ASN A 120 -32.42 0.43 35.32
C ASN A 120 -31.95 -0.81 36.08
N THR A 121 -31.65 -0.60 37.36
CA THR A 121 -31.82 -1.65 38.36
C THR A 121 -33.28 -2.07 38.33
N ASP A 122 -33.58 -3.26 37.82
CA ASP A 122 -34.48 -4.17 38.52
C ASP A 122 -34.47 -5.59 37.93
N ALA A 123 -34.38 -6.52 38.88
CA ALA A 123 -34.86 -7.90 38.84
C ALA A 123 -34.27 -8.89 37.82
N VAL A 124 -33.33 -9.68 38.35
CA VAL A 124 -33.04 -11.08 37.99
C VAL A 124 -34.32 -11.89 37.76
N SER A 125 -34.43 -12.58 36.61
CA SER A 125 -35.06 -13.90 36.56
C SER A 125 -34.52 -14.74 35.41
N VAL A 126 -33.93 -15.87 35.77
CA VAL A 126 -33.43 -16.94 34.91
C VAL A 126 -34.59 -17.83 34.51
N GLN A 127 -34.77 -18.14 33.22
CA GLN A 127 -35.38 -19.41 32.77
C GLN A 127 -35.17 -19.71 31.27
N HIS A 128 -34.38 -20.75 31.02
CA HIS A 128 -34.56 -21.87 30.09
C HIS A 128 -35.13 -21.67 28.64
N ALA A 129 -34.28 -22.05 27.68
CA ALA A 129 -34.48 -23.14 26.70
C ALA A 129 -35.41 -23.01 25.46
N ILE A 130 -34.76 -23.16 24.28
CA ILE A 130 -35.12 -23.99 23.10
C ILE A 130 -36.04 -23.43 21.97
N GLU A 131 -35.52 -23.61 20.75
CA GLU A 131 -36.13 -23.80 19.41
C GLU A 131 -36.74 -22.66 18.55
N ARG A 132 -36.17 -22.60 17.32
CA ARG A 132 -36.80 -22.53 15.99
C ARG A 132 -37.97 -21.57 15.77
N SER A 133 -37.78 -20.59 14.89
CA SER A 133 -38.24 -20.61 13.49
C SER A 133 -38.18 -19.21 12.87
N ALA A 134 -37.65 -19.12 11.64
CA ALA A 134 -37.93 -18.03 10.70
C ALA A 134 -39.22 -18.38 9.92
N PRO A 135 -39.68 -17.59 8.92
CA PRO A 135 -39.60 -16.14 8.68
C PRO A 135 -41.01 -15.55 8.45
N ARG A 136 -41.22 -14.22 8.58
CA ARG A 136 -42.32 -13.55 7.86
C ARG A 136 -42.00 -12.14 7.39
N ASP A 137 -42.29 -12.02 6.11
CA ASP A 137 -42.39 -10.90 5.20
C ASP A 137 -43.63 -10.02 5.47
N TYR A 138 -43.71 -8.91 4.72
CA TYR A 138 -44.74 -7.88 4.60
C TYR A 138 -44.65 -6.62 5.48
N GLY A 139 -44.58 -5.49 4.77
CA GLY A 139 -45.52 -4.40 5.04
C GLY A 139 -44.94 -3.00 5.07
N GLN A 140 -44.90 -2.37 3.89
CA GLN A 140 -44.98 -0.91 3.70
C GLN A 140 -45.87 -0.22 4.74
N HIS A 141 -45.43 0.92 5.28
CA HIS A 141 -46.30 2.08 5.42
C HIS A 141 -45.46 3.37 5.41
N ALA A 142 -45.70 4.19 4.39
CA ALA A 142 -45.38 5.60 4.37
C ALA A 142 -46.21 6.33 5.42
N ARG A 143 -45.61 7.27 6.17
CA ARG A 143 -46.34 8.37 6.79
C ARG A 143 -45.43 9.56 7.05
N SER A 144 -45.63 10.62 6.27
CA SER A 144 -45.25 11.98 6.59
C SER A 144 -45.93 12.45 7.87
N THR A 145 -45.21 13.20 8.69
CA THR A 145 -45.75 14.35 9.44
C THR A 145 -44.63 15.32 9.76
N ASP A 146 -44.78 16.52 9.22
CA ASP A 146 -44.09 17.74 9.61
C ASP A 146 -44.42 18.16 11.06
N ILE A 147 -43.60 19.11 11.53
CA ILE A 147 -43.77 20.06 12.65
C ILE A 147 -43.44 19.51 14.04
N GLU A 148 -42.31 19.94 14.63
CA GLU A 148 -42.33 20.76 15.85
C GLU A 148 -41.00 21.49 16.11
N ARG A 149 -41.10 22.58 16.86
CA ARG A 149 -40.21 23.74 16.97
C ARG A 149 -39.75 23.84 18.43
N VAL A 150 -38.53 24.38 18.66
CA VAL A 150 -38.00 24.97 19.94
C VAL A 150 -37.50 23.93 20.98
N PRO A 151 -36.44 24.16 21.82
CA PRO A 151 -35.72 25.41 22.13
C PRO A 151 -34.19 25.42 21.93
N GLU A 152 -33.72 26.65 21.72
CA GLU A 152 -32.38 27.17 21.98
C GLU A 152 -32.03 27.02 23.49
N ALA A 153 -30.86 26.45 23.79
CA ALA A 153 -30.32 26.35 25.14
C ALA A 153 -28.79 26.63 25.13
N PRO A 154 -28.24 27.14 26.25
CA PRO A 154 -27.23 28.19 26.24
C PRO A 154 -25.78 27.69 26.33
N ALA A 155 -24.89 28.51 25.77
CA ALA A 155 -23.51 28.78 26.20
C ALA A 155 -22.76 27.66 26.94
N ALA A 156 -22.05 26.82 26.17
CA ALA A 156 -20.92 26.04 26.66
C ALA A 156 -19.58 26.63 26.13
N ALA A 157 -19.40 27.93 26.29
CA ALA A 157 -18.13 28.61 26.02
C ALA A 157 -17.34 28.67 27.33
N ASN A 158 -16.62 27.60 27.69
CA ASN A 158 -15.60 27.64 28.76
C ASN A 158 -14.63 26.43 28.80
N LEU A 159 -14.72 25.46 27.89
CA LEU A 159 -13.82 24.29 27.89
C LEU A 159 -12.78 24.29 26.76
N ASP A 160 -12.90 25.20 25.79
CA ASP A 160 -12.07 25.21 24.57
C ASP A 160 -10.75 25.99 24.74
N ASP A 161 -10.75 27.06 25.56
CA ASP A 161 -9.57 27.94 25.69
C ASP A 161 -8.37 27.27 26.38
N MET A 162 -8.61 26.29 27.27
CA MET A 162 -7.52 25.56 27.92
C MET A 162 -6.83 24.58 26.96
N HIS A 163 -7.58 24.01 26.01
CA HIS A 163 -7.03 23.10 25.00
C HIS A 163 -6.24 23.87 23.93
N ILE A 164 -6.72 25.05 23.53
CA ILE A 164 -6.02 25.93 22.57
C ILE A 164 -4.67 26.39 23.16
N ALA A 165 -4.61 26.75 24.45
CA ALA A 165 -3.37 27.14 25.11
C ALA A 165 -2.33 26.01 25.19
N MET A 166 -2.77 24.75 25.33
CA MET A 166 -1.88 23.59 25.38
C MET A 166 -1.26 23.26 24.01
N VAL A 167 -2.01 23.43 22.93
CA VAL A 167 -1.51 23.23 21.56
C VAL A 167 -0.46 24.28 21.20
N ASP A 168 -0.66 25.53 21.62
CA ASP A 168 0.29 26.62 21.38
C ASP A 168 1.60 26.47 22.17
N SER A 169 1.57 25.89 23.38
CA SER A 169 2.81 25.61 24.13
C SER A 169 3.64 24.50 23.47
N LEU A 170 2.99 23.45 22.97
CA LEU A 170 3.66 22.34 22.28
C LEU A 170 4.29 22.78 20.94
N GLY A 171 3.61 23.67 20.20
CA GLY A 171 4.13 24.24 18.96
C GLY A 171 5.39 25.11 19.15
N LYS A 172 5.51 25.81 20.29
CA LYS A 172 6.70 26.60 20.64
C LYS A 172 7.89 25.72 21.00
N GLU A 173 7.66 24.62 21.72
CA GLU A 173 8.71 23.68 22.11
C GLU A 173 9.32 22.93 20.91
N LEU A 174 8.49 22.52 19.94
CA LEU A 174 8.97 21.87 18.72
C LEU A 174 9.78 22.80 17.80
N ARG A 175 9.46 24.10 17.75
CA ARG A 175 10.29 25.07 17.00
C ARG A 175 11.64 25.32 17.67
N ALA A 176 11.69 25.37 19.00
CA ALA A 176 12.95 25.53 19.74
C ALA A 176 13.88 24.32 19.51
N ARG A 177 13.32 23.11 19.47
CA ARG A 177 14.11 21.88 19.24
C ARG A 177 14.67 21.75 17.81
N LYS A 178 13.99 22.34 16.81
CA LYS A 178 14.43 22.27 15.40
C LYS A 178 15.62 23.18 15.09
N GLN A 179 15.90 24.21 15.91
CA GLN A 179 17.03 25.11 15.71
C GLN A 179 18.36 24.54 16.20
N PHE A 180 18.36 23.61 17.17
CA PHE A 180 19.59 23.01 17.70
C PHE A 180 20.15 21.86 16.84
N SER A 181 19.39 21.32 15.89
CA SER A 181 19.84 20.17 15.09
C SER A 181 20.61 20.55 13.80
N ARG A 182 20.87 21.84 13.55
CA ARG A 182 21.59 22.32 12.36
C ARG A 182 23.09 22.63 12.58
N HIS A 183 23.65 22.27 13.73
CA HIS A 183 25.07 22.44 14.02
C HIS A 183 25.71 21.10 14.36
N SER A 184 25.93 20.25 13.35
CA SER A 184 26.95 19.19 13.37
C SER A 184 27.00 18.51 12.01
N THR A 185 27.88 18.99 11.13
CA THR A 185 28.85 18.22 10.32
C THR A 185 29.45 19.15 9.28
N ASP A 186 30.46 19.93 9.69
CA ASP A 186 31.50 20.41 8.77
C ASP A 186 32.47 19.24 8.60
N VAL A 187 32.44 18.59 7.44
CA VAL A 187 33.47 17.63 7.02
C VAL A 187 34.29 18.34 5.93
N GLU A 188 35.48 18.71 6.36
CA GLU A 188 36.54 19.36 5.59
C GLU A 188 36.98 18.47 4.41
N VAL A 189 36.73 18.93 3.18
CA VAL A 189 37.17 18.28 1.94
C VAL A 189 38.45 18.99 1.46
N PRO A 190 39.58 18.29 1.30
CA PRO A 190 40.81 18.88 0.81
C PRO A 190 40.76 19.13 -0.70
N PRO A 191 41.32 20.24 -1.22
CA PRO A 191 41.43 20.47 -2.65
C PRO A 191 42.77 19.93 -3.14
N ASP A 192 42.78 18.99 -4.10
CA ASP A 192 43.93 18.92 -4.98
C ASP A 192 43.70 18.25 -6.33
N ARG A 193 44.36 18.85 -7.32
CA ARG A 193 44.71 18.40 -8.67
C ARG A 193 43.69 18.45 -9.82
N ALA A 194 43.83 19.58 -10.49
CA ALA A 194 43.57 19.82 -11.90
C ALA A 194 44.33 18.90 -12.88
N GLN A 195 43.82 18.96 -14.12
CA GLN A 195 44.41 18.61 -15.43
C GLN A 195 44.29 17.14 -15.86
N GLN A 196 43.48 16.87 -16.90
CA GLN A 196 44.02 16.58 -18.23
C GLN A 196 42.96 16.56 -19.37
N LYS A 197 43.21 17.39 -20.38
CA LYS A 197 42.94 17.23 -21.83
C LYS A 197 41.52 16.97 -22.36
N GLU A 198 40.91 18.08 -22.73
CA GLU A 198 40.62 18.44 -24.13
C GLU A 198 41.07 17.44 -25.22
N SER A 199 40.09 16.84 -25.90
CA SER A 199 40.13 16.62 -27.35
C SER A 199 38.70 16.59 -27.90
N ARG A 200 38.61 16.98 -29.17
CA ARG A 200 37.53 17.69 -29.84
C ARG A 200 36.95 16.78 -30.93
N ASN A 201 35.66 16.95 -31.20
CA ASN A 201 34.91 16.50 -32.40
C ASN A 201 34.69 15.00 -32.61
N SER A 202 33.41 14.58 -32.68
CA SER A 202 32.72 14.10 -33.90
C SER A 202 31.26 13.73 -33.58
N ASP A 203 30.33 14.45 -34.20
CA ASP A 203 28.97 14.15 -34.70
C ASP A 203 28.04 13.03 -34.14
N PRO A 204 26.71 13.18 -34.36
CA PRO A 204 25.65 12.43 -33.69
C PRO A 204 25.24 11.17 -34.47
N GLY A 205 24.98 10.08 -33.75
CA GLY A 205 24.27 8.95 -34.34
C GLY A 205 24.46 7.63 -33.61
N SER A 206 23.35 6.94 -33.41
CA SER A 206 23.20 5.55 -32.97
C SER A 206 23.28 5.27 -31.46
N SER A 207 22.08 5.19 -30.90
CA SER A 207 21.68 4.33 -29.80
C SER A 207 22.31 2.93 -29.86
N THR A 208 23.11 2.58 -28.86
CA THR A 208 23.29 1.18 -28.41
C THR A 208 23.61 1.20 -26.92
N LEU A 209 22.74 0.50 -26.17
CA LEU A 209 22.85 0.28 -24.73
C LEU A 209 24.20 -0.36 -24.40
N GLN A 210 25.13 0.43 -23.86
CA GLN A 210 26.34 -0.09 -23.22
C GLN A 210 25.93 -0.71 -21.87
N VAL A 211 25.59 -2.00 -21.90
CA VAL A 211 25.59 -2.82 -20.70
C VAL A 211 27.06 -3.13 -20.40
N ALA A 212 27.65 -2.40 -19.46
CA ALA A 212 28.98 -2.65 -18.96
C ALA A 212 28.98 -3.98 -18.19
N TRP A 213 29.15 -5.10 -18.90
CA TRP A 213 29.43 -6.38 -18.28
C TRP A 213 30.84 -6.33 -17.68
N PRO A 214 31.01 -6.54 -16.37
CA PRO A 214 32.34 -6.60 -15.78
C PRO A 214 33.14 -7.73 -16.44
N TYR A 215 34.35 -7.41 -16.92
CA TYR A 215 35.26 -8.31 -17.65
C TYR A 215 35.49 -9.69 -16.99
N TRP A 216 35.19 -9.82 -15.70
CA TRP A 216 35.25 -11.07 -14.95
C TRP A 216 34.24 -12.13 -15.42
N CYS A 217 33.07 -11.74 -15.93
CA CYS A 217 32.07 -12.68 -16.44
C CYS A 217 32.53 -13.39 -17.73
N VAL A 218 33.32 -12.72 -18.57
CA VAL A 218 33.90 -13.32 -19.79
C VAL A 218 34.94 -14.37 -19.44
N GLY A 219 35.74 -14.14 -18.39
CA GLY A 219 36.75 -15.09 -17.92
C GLY A 219 36.15 -16.41 -17.42
N ILE A 220 35.03 -16.35 -16.67
CA ILE A 220 34.34 -17.54 -16.16
C ILE A 220 33.76 -18.38 -17.31
N GLY A 221 33.19 -17.72 -18.33
CA GLY A 221 32.66 -18.40 -19.51
C GLY A 221 33.72 -19.17 -20.29
N LEU A 222 34.90 -18.58 -20.51
CA LEU A 222 36.01 -19.24 -21.21
C LEU A 222 36.60 -20.42 -20.42
N ALA A 223 36.68 -20.32 -19.08
CA ALA A 223 37.15 -21.40 -18.23
C ALA A 223 36.21 -22.62 -18.28
N PHE A 224 34.89 -22.41 -18.34
CA PHE A 224 33.90 -23.48 -18.46
C PHE A 224 34.00 -24.22 -19.80
N ILE A 225 34.18 -23.48 -20.91
CA ILE A 225 34.33 -24.08 -22.24
C ILE A 225 35.62 -24.91 -22.30
N ALA A 226 36.74 -24.37 -21.81
CA ALA A 226 38.01 -25.10 -21.79
C ALA A 226 37.92 -26.38 -20.92
N GLY A 227 37.30 -26.30 -19.75
CA GLY A 227 37.09 -27.47 -18.88
C GLY A 227 36.24 -28.56 -19.52
N PHE A 228 35.22 -28.18 -20.30
CA PHE A 228 34.36 -29.13 -21.00
C PHE A 228 35.13 -29.94 -22.07
N PHE A 229 36.03 -29.30 -22.81
CA PHE A 229 36.86 -29.98 -23.81
C PHE A 229 37.93 -30.89 -23.19
N VAL A 230 38.48 -30.54 -22.04
CA VAL A 230 39.45 -31.38 -21.33
C VAL A 230 38.79 -32.61 -20.70
N SER A 231 37.54 -32.52 -20.24
CA SER A 231 36.84 -33.69 -19.65
C SER A 231 36.42 -34.76 -20.66
N LYS A 232 36.52 -34.47 -21.96
CA LYS A 232 36.09 -35.37 -23.04
C LYS A 232 37.23 -36.20 -23.65
N PHE A 233 38.46 -36.01 -23.18
CA PHE A 233 39.64 -36.82 -23.48
C PHE A 233 40.07 -37.59 -22.23
#